data_AF-A0A0F2QUB2-F1
#
_entry.id   AF-A0A0F2QUB2-F1
#
_cell.length_a   1.000
_cell.length_b   1.000
_cell.length_c   1.000
_cell.angle_alpha   90.00
_cell.angle_beta   90.00
_cell.angle_gamma   90.00
#
_symmetry.space_group_name_H-M   'P 1'
#
loop_
_entity.id
_entity.type
_entity.pdbx_description
1 polymer ?
#
loop_
_entity_poly.entity_id
_entity_poly.type
_entity_poly.pdbx_seq_one_letter_code
_entity_poly.pdbx_strand_id
1 'polypeptide(L)'
;MAKPIKYMCVLLKMVHLTGRPDRFRLLRHFSQTIAILSLFGGQPGFIYNAHAEAPLERKQSMASLERVLLLPSLNMSAIYGENNGLQGPLSGKVFVTGAVSQNATEFLDTALRQKIKQLWAVNLVDPMVDDITSLIGVVPVEGSRGERIAAIQQVGRARGAEAVFCAYVYAFRERVGTAYGVDAPAMVSIELNLVSVASGALLYQHSFTETQKALNEDVLRIDQFLKRKGRWITAEEMAERALEELLKQQDGK
;
A
#
# COMPACT_ATOMS: atom_id res chain seq x y z
N MET A 1 9.32 -28.28 -50.04
CA MET A 1 8.85 -28.94 -48.79
C MET A 1 9.97 -28.90 -47.76
N ALA A 2 9.65 -28.40 -46.56
CA ALA A 2 10.35 -28.55 -45.26
C ALA A 2 11.84 -28.12 -45.06
N LYS A 3 11.98 -27.08 -44.21
CA LYS A 3 13.07 -26.54 -43.35
C LYS A 3 14.40 -27.30 -43.16
N PRO A 4 15.48 -26.56 -42.81
CA PRO A 4 16.50 -27.01 -41.86
C PRO A 4 16.49 -26.22 -40.53
N ILE A 5 16.72 -26.97 -39.45
CA ILE A 5 16.77 -26.56 -38.04
C ILE A 5 18.23 -26.21 -37.66
N LYS A 6 18.39 -25.17 -36.83
CA LYS A 6 19.67 -24.64 -36.35
C LYS A 6 20.26 -25.44 -35.19
N TYR A 7 21.56 -25.70 -35.34
CA TYR A 7 22.66 -25.86 -34.38
C TYR A 7 22.39 -25.57 -32.89
N MET A 8 22.70 -26.55 -32.04
CA MET A 8 23.13 -26.35 -30.66
C MET A 8 24.09 -27.50 -30.31
N CYS A 9 25.41 -27.24 -30.29
CA CYS A 9 26.43 -28.21 -29.90
C CYS A 9 27.41 -27.57 -28.90
N VAL A 10 27.17 -27.87 -27.63
CA VAL A 10 28.10 -28.25 -26.54
C VAL A 10 29.59 -27.94 -26.77
N LEU A 11 30.22 -27.17 -25.87
CA LEU A 11 31.30 -27.70 -25.01
C LEU A 11 31.68 -26.75 -23.86
N LEU A 12 31.57 -27.31 -22.66
CA LEU A 12 32.04 -26.84 -21.37
C LEU A 12 33.43 -27.47 -21.13
N LYS A 13 34.48 -26.70 -20.80
CA LYS A 13 35.60 -27.05 -19.88
C LYS A 13 36.76 -26.05 -19.99
N MET A 14 37.04 -25.33 -18.91
CA MET A 14 38.24 -25.53 -18.07
C MET A 14 38.35 -24.40 -17.04
N VAL A 15 38.02 -24.73 -15.79
CA VAL A 15 38.55 -24.05 -14.61
C VAL A 15 39.76 -24.86 -14.17
N HIS A 16 40.96 -24.30 -14.31
CA HIS A 16 42.08 -24.62 -13.41
C HIS A 16 43.19 -23.57 -13.50
N LEU A 17 43.55 -23.09 -12.29
CA LEU A 17 44.88 -22.65 -11.83
C LEU A 17 45.29 -21.18 -11.96
N THR A 18 45.65 -20.68 -10.77
CA THR A 18 46.44 -19.48 -10.43
C THR A 18 45.69 -18.14 -10.59
N GLY A 19 45.41 -17.35 -9.55
CA GLY A 19 46.03 -17.23 -8.24
C GLY A 19 47.19 -16.24 -8.27
N ARG A 20 46.92 -14.93 -8.37
CA ARG A 20 47.54 -13.83 -7.58
C ARG A 20 47.03 -12.42 -7.99
N PRO A 21 47.22 -11.41 -7.12
CA PRO A 21 46.39 -10.20 -7.02
C PRO A 21 47.13 -8.92 -7.48
N ASP A 22 46.48 -7.77 -7.25
CA ASP A 22 47.03 -6.40 -7.24
C ASP A 22 47.29 -5.78 -8.63
N ARG A 23 47.02 -4.50 -8.94
CA ARG A 23 46.50 -3.31 -8.25
C ARG A 23 46.28 -2.23 -9.35
N PHE A 24 45.65 -1.12 -8.97
CA PHE A 24 45.55 0.20 -9.66
C PHE A 24 44.53 0.25 -10.81
N ARG A 25 43.31 0.76 -10.60
CA ARG A 25 42.91 2.17 -10.42
C ARG A 25 43.45 3.05 -11.55
N LEU A 26 42.58 3.49 -12.48
CA LEU A 26 42.28 4.89 -12.78
C LEU A 26 41.46 5.04 -14.07
N LEU A 27 40.46 5.93 -13.97
CA LEU A 27 39.88 6.80 -15.01
C LEU A 27 39.00 6.19 -16.11
N ARG A 28 37.69 6.24 -15.81
CA ARG A 28 36.64 6.58 -16.78
C ARG A 28 36.99 7.90 -17.48
N HIS A 29 37.19 7.86 -18.78
CA HIS A 29 36.66 8.82 -19.76
C HIS A 29 37.05 8.34 -21.15
N PHE A 30 36.13 7.72 -21.88
CA PHE A 30 36.17 7.77 -23.34
C PHE A 30 34.77 8.00 -23.87
N SER A 31 34.59 9.26 -24.25
CA SER A 31 33.56 9.79 -25.11
C SER A 31 33.88 9.39 -26.56
N GLN A 32 32.82 9.33 -27.37
CA GLN A 32 32.82 9.62 -28.81
C GLN A 32 33.15 8.54 -29.86
N THR A 33 32.09 8.24 -30.63
CA THR A 33 32.00 8.28 -32.10
C THR A 33 32.43 7.07 -32.91
N ILE A 34 31.45 6.37 -33.50
CA ILE A 34 31.59 5.75 -34.81
C ILE A 34 30.38 6.15 -35.66
N ALA A 35 30.61 7.07 -36.58
CA ALA A 35 29.79 7.28 -37.77
C ALA A 35 30.43 6.47 -38.90
N ILE A 36 29.68 5.59 -39.55
CA ILE A 36 30.09 4.99 -40.83
C ILE A 36 28.98 5.20 -41.85
N LEU A 37 29.44 5.84 -42.92
CA LEU A 37 28.78 6.22 -44.16
C LEU A 37 28.52 4.98 -45.03
N SER A 38 27.33 4.86 -45.61
CA SER A 38 27.11 4.05 -46.81
C SER A 38 26.24 4.82 -47.81
N LEU A 39 26.91 5.32 -48.84
CA LEU A 39 26.36 5.78 -50.11
C LEU A 39 25.80 4.59 -50.87
N PHE A 40 24.50 4.53 -51.14
CA PHE A 40 23.91 3.95 -52.35
C PHE A 40 22.47 4.47 -52.50
N GLY A 41 22.14 4.93 -53.71
CA GLY A 41 20.88 5.59 -54.04
C GLY A 41 19.65 4.68 -54.00
N GLY A 42 18.53 5.26 -53.59
CA GLY A 42 17.19 4.68 -53.64
C GLY A 42 16.26 5.34 -52.62
N GLN A 43 15.38 6.24 -53.07
CA GLN A 43 14.11 6.55 -52.39
C GLN A 43 13.01 5.84 -53.21
N PRO A 44 11.85 5.42 -52.67
CA PRO A 44 11.22 5.91 -51.44
C PRO A 44 10.68 4.79 -50.52
N GLY A 45 10.52 5.08 -49.23
CA GLY A 45 9.89 4.14 -48.32
C GLY A 45 9.68 4.76 -46.95
N PHE A 46 8.55 5.44 -46.79
CA PHE A 46 7.98 5.77 -45.49
C PHE A 46 8.05 4.58 -44.54
N ILE A 47 8.89 4.66 -43.51
CA ILE A 47 8.54 4.13 -42.20
C ILE A 47 8.80 5.28 -41.23
N TYR A 48 7.77 6.12 -41.05
CA TYR A 48 7.63 6.80 -39.77
C TYR A 48 7.64 5.68 -38.74
N ASN A 49 8.71 5.59 -37.94
CA ASN A 49 8.59 4.97 -36.64
C ASN A 49 7.60 5.84 -35.87
N ALA A 50 6.32 5.51 -35.99
CA ALA A 50 5.37 5.79 -34.96
C ALA A 50 5.90 5.05 -33.73
N HIS A 51 6.74 5.74 -32.95
CA HIS A 51 6.64 5.59 -31.52
C HIS A 51 5.18 5.90 -31.22
N ALA A 52 4.36 4.86 -31.17
CA ALA A 52 3.11 4.92 -30.47
C ALA A 52 3.50 5.32 -29.05
N GLU A 53 3.41 6.62 -28.77
CA GLU A 53 3.38 7.11 -27.41
C GLU A 53 2.30 6.25 -26.74
N ALA A 54 2.73 5.43 -25.77
CA ALA A 54 1.81 4.66 -24.97
C ALA A 54 0.70 5.63 -24.52
N PRO A 55 -0.59 5.27 -24.72
CA PRO A 55 -1.68 6.17 -24.37
C PRO A 55 -1.42 6.70 -22.96
N LEU A 56 -1.33 8.02 -22.81
CA LEU A 56 -1.17 8.68 -21.52
C LEU A 56 -2.19 8.06 -20.58
N GLU A 57 -1.75 7.19 -19.67
CA GLU A 57 -2.66 6.53 -18.75
C GLU A 57 -3.41 7.63 -18.03
N ARG A 58 -4.71 7.75 -18.32
CA ARG A 58 -5.56 8.73 -17.66
C ARG A 58 -5.52 8.35 -16.20
N LYS A 59 -4.81 9.14 -15.39
CA LYS A 59 -4.63 8.89 -13.96
C LYS A 59 -6.01 8.69 -13.36
N GLN A 60 -6.37 7.43 -13.09
CA GLN A 60 -7.70 7.05 -12.66
C GLN A 60 -8.03 7.83 -11.40
N SER A 61 -9.10 8.62 -11.42
CA SER A 61 -9.51 9.36 -10.24
C SER A 61 -10.48 8.53 -9.42
N MET A 62 -10.47 8.70 -8.10
CA MET A 62 -11.37 7.97 -7.20
C MET A 62 -12.85 8.15 -7.57
N ALA A 63 -13.21 9.33 -8.10
CA ALA A 63 -14.57 9.66 -8.54
C ALA A 63 -15.06 8.86 -9.77
N SER A 64 -14.16 8.17 -10.47
CA SER A 64 -14.49 7.34 -11.64
C SER A 64 -14.59 5.84 -11.34
N LEU A 65 -14.43 5.45 -10.06
CA LEU A 65 -14.47 4.05 -9.66
C LEU A 65 -15.92 3.57 -9.52
N GLU A 66 -16.24 2.45 -10.15
CA GLU A 66 -17.53 1.76 -10.03
C GLU A 66 -17.41 0.51 -9.15
N ARG A 67 -16.30 -0.24 -9.22
CA ARG A 67 -16.13 -1.50 -8.49
C ARG A 67 -14.86 -1.49 -7.65
N VAL A 68 -15.03 -1.46 -6.32
CA VAL A 68 -13.93 -1.43 -5.37
C VAL A 68 -13.94 -2.70 -4.52
N LEU A 69 -12.83 -3.44 -4.53
CA LEU A 69 -12.65 -4.58 -3.64
C LEU A 69 -12.19 -4.08 -2.27
N LEU A 70 -12.91 -4.45 -1.21
CA LEU A 70 -12.49 -4.16 0.17
C LEU A 70 -11.87 -5.41 0.78
N LEU A 71 -10.54 -5.41 0.96
CA LEU A 71 -9.88 -6.48 1.69
C LEU A 71 -10.12 -6.34 3.20
N PRO A 72 -10.06 -7.44 3.97
CA PRO A 72 -10.14 -7.37 5.42
C PRO A 72 -8.94 -6.59 5.96
N SER A 73 -9.16 -5.83 7.03
CA SER A 73 -8.08 -5.09 7.68
C SER A 73 -7.08 -6.03 8.34
N LEU A 74 -5.81 -5.65 8.30
CA LEU A 74 -4.72 -6.46 8.85
C LEU A 74 -4.25 -5.90 10.18
N ASN A 75 -4.21 -6.77 11.20
CA ASN A 75 -3.62 -6.47 12.49
C ASN A 75 -2.09 -6.55 12.40
N MET A 76 -1.44 -5.41 12.27
CA MET A 76 0.02 -5.32 12.13
C MET A 76 0.74 -5.71 13.43
N SER A 77 0.13 -5.46 14.59
CA SER A 77 0.70 -5.88 15.88
C SER A 77 0.71 -7.39 16.05
N ALA A 78 -0.27 -8.11 15.50
CA ALA A 78 -0.28 -9.57 15.52
C ALA A 78 0.84 -10.17 14.65
N ILE A 79 1.23 -9.49 13.58
CA ILE A 79 2.25 -9.94 12.64
C ILE A 79 3.66 -9.60 13.15
N TYR A 80 3.85 -8.38 13.65
CA TYR A 80 5.17 -7.82 13.95
C TYR A 80 5.45 -7.63 15.44
N GLY A 81 4.47 -7.90 16.31
CA GLY A 81 4.54 -7.60 17.72
C GLY A 81 4.27 -6.13 18.05
N GLU A 82 4.08 -5.86 19.35
CA GLU A 82 3.82 -4.52 19.89
C GLU A 82 5.10 -3.73 20.14
N ASN A 83 4.98 -2.39 20.18
CA ASN A 83 6.05 -1.42 20.49
C ASN A 83 7.19 -1.40 19.46
N ASN A 84 6.89 -1.73 18.20
CA ASN A 84 7.82 -1.68 17.09
C ASN A 84 7.53 -0.50 16.17
N GLY A 85 8.59 0.18 15.72
CA GLY A 85 8.50 1.15 14.63
C GLY A 85 8.42 0.42 13.29
N LEU A 86 7.28 0.51 12.60
CA LEU A 86 7.03 -0.16 11.34
C LEU A 86 6.79 0.85 10.23
N GLN A 87 7.42 0.61 9.09
CA GLN A 87 7.09 1.32 7.87
C GLN A 87 5.84 0.69 7.23
N GLY A 88 4.84 1.50 6.94
CA GLY A 88 3.59 1.07 6.34
C GLY A 88 3.83 0.43 4.98
N PRO A 89 3.21 -0.73 4.67
CA PRO A 89 3.60 -1.55 3.53
C PRO A 89 3.45 -0.83 2.18
N LEU A 90 2.45 0.05 2.08
CA LEU A 90 2.11 0.77 0.85
C LEU A 90 2.47 2.26 0.91
N SER A 91 2.23 2.92 2.06
CA SER A 91 2.49 4.35 2.22
C SER A 91 3.96 4.73 2.39
N GLY A 92 4.76 3.85 2.98
CA GLY A 92 6.10 4.20 3.46
C GLY A 92 6.12 5.08 4.72
N LYS A 93 4.98 5.40 5.34
CA LYS A 93 4.92 6.15 6.60
C LYS A 93 5.34 5.28 7.77
N VAL A 94 5.91 5.86 8.83
CA VAL A 94 6.30 5.09 10.03
C VAL A 94 5.20 5.17 11.08
N PHE A 95 4.83 4.01 11.63
CA PHE A 95 3.86 3.82 12.69
C PHE A 95 4.51 3.09 13.86
N VAL A 96 3.97 3.28 15.06
CA VAL A 96 4.38 2.50 16.24
C VAL A 96 3.25 1.51 16.53
N THR A 97 3.57 0.21 16.56
CA THR A 97 2.61 -0.80 16.94
C THR A 97 2.30 -0.75 18.42
N GLY A 98 1.07 -1.08 18.79
CA GLY A 98 0.65 -1.28 20.17
C GLY A 98 -0.49 -2.29 20.25
N ALA A 99 -1.02 -2.51 21.45
CA ALA A 99 -2.13 -3.45 21.63
C ALA A 99 -3.30 -3.18 20.67
N VAL A 100 -3.82 -4.26 20.11
CA VAL A 100 -4.98 -4.30 19.21
C VAL A 100 -6.00 -5.25 19.83
N SER A 101 -7.20 -4.76 20.11
CA SER A 101 -8.28 -5.56 20.70
C SER A 101 -8.72 -6.67 19.74
N GLN A 102 -9.25 -7.77 20.28
CA GLN A 102 -9.61 -8.96 19.49
C GLN A 102 -10.62 -8.66 18.37
N ASN A 103 -11.52 -7.70 18.59
CA ASN A 103 -12.58 -7.34 17.64
C ASN A 103 -12.24 -6.12 16.77
N ALA A 104 -11.04 -5.55 16.91
CA ALA A 104 -10.68 -4.29 16.26
C ALA A 104 -10.81 -4.33 14.72
N THR A 105 -10.34 -5.42 14.09
CA THR A 105 -10.37 -5.57 12.63
C THR A 105 -11.78 -5.78 12.11
N GLU A 106 -12.58 -6.61 12.78
CA GLU A 106 -13.99 -6.82 12.43
C GLU A 106 -14.81 -5.53 12.54
N PHE A 107 -14.61 -4.78 13.64
CA PHE A 107 -15.21 -3.47 13.84
C PHE A 107 -14.81 -2.50 12.73
N LEU A 108 -13.50 -2.38 12.45
CA LEU A 108 -12.99 -1.45 11.45
C LEU A 108 -13.52 -1.79 10.05
N ASP A 109 -13.54 -3.07 9.68
CA ASP A 109 -14.03 -3.53 8.37
C ASP A 109 -15.51 -3.22 8.18
N THR A 110 -16.31 -3.44 9.23
CA THR A 110 -17.74 -3.15 9.24
C THR A 110 -17.99 -1.64 9.11
N ALA A 111 -17.32 -0.83 9.94
CA ALA A 111 -17.45 0.61 9.93
C ALA A 111 -16.99 1.21 8.59
N LEU A 112 -15.84 0.78 8.07
CA LEU A 112 -15.29 1.24 6.80
C LEU A 112 -16.23 0.91 5.64
N ARG A 113 -16.74 -0.33 5.56
CA ARG A 113 -17.73 -0.73 4.57
C ARG A 113 -18.98 0.14 4.61
N GLN A 114 -19.50 0.39 5.81
CA GLN A 114 -20.68 1.24 6.00
C GLN A 114 -20.42 2.67 5.52
N LYS A 115 -19.28 3.27 5.92
CA LYS A 115 -18.93 4.64 5.54
C LYS A 115 -18.66 4.77 4.03
N ILE A 116 -17.98 3.81 3.41
CA ILE A 116 -17.78 3.81 1.96
C ILE A 116 -19.13 3.73 1.24
N LYS A 117 -20.04 2.83 1.64
CA LYS A 117 -21.39 2.76 1.04
C LYS A 117 -22.21 4.03 1.22
N GLN A 118 -21.98 4.78 2.29
CA GLN A 118 -22.70 6.02 2.59
C GLN A 118 -22.14 7.22 1.81
N LEU A 119 -20.82 7.30 1.68
CA LEU A 119 -20.13 8.48 1.15
C LEU A 119 -19.78 8.34 -0.33
N TRP A 120 -19.50 7.12 -0.78
CA TRP A 120 -19.00 6.85 -2.14
C TRP A 120 -20.02 6.04 -2.93
N ALA A 121 -20.33 6.49 -4.14
CA ALA A 121 -21.24 5.82 -5.06
C ALA A 121 -20.54 4.64 -5.78
N VAL A 122 -20.02 3.67 -5.02
CA VAL A 122 -19.27 2.51 -5.55
C VAL A 122 -19.94 1.20 -5.17
N ASN A 123 -19.78 0.19 -6.02
CA ASN A 123 -20.10 -1.19 -5.71
C ASN A 123 -18.93 -1.85 -4.98
N LEU A 124 -19.12 -2.13 -3.69
CA LEU A 124 -18.15 -2.87 -2.89
C LEU A 124 -18.20 -4.36 -3.22
N VAL A 125 -17.06 -4.88 -3.65
CA VAL A 125 -16.84 -6.30 -3.89
C VAL A 125 -16.23 -6.92 -2.64
N ASP A 126 -16.71 -8.10 -2.27
CA ASP A 126 -16.20 -8.86 -1.14
C ASP A 126 -15.04 -9.79 -1.55
N PRO A 127 -14.05 -9.98 -0.67
CA PRO A 127 -12.96 -10.92 -0.90
C PRO A 127 -13.45 -12.36 -0.69
N MET A 128 -12.85 -13.30 -1.41
CA MET A 128 -12.97 -14.73 -1.13
C MET A 128 -11.85 -15.20 -0.20
N VAL A 129 -12.04 -16.35 0.44
CA VAL A 129 -11.07 -16.96 1.36
C VAL A 129 -9.68 -17.13 0.70
N ASP A 130 -9.64 -17.52 -0.57
CA ASP A 130 -8.38 -17.72 -1.31
C ASP A 130 -7.65 -16.39 -1.56
N ASP A 131 -8.38 -15.29 -1.73
CA ASP A 131 -7.81 -13.95 -1.90
C ASP A 131 -7.08 -13.52 -0.63
N ILE A 132 -7.70 -13.78 0.52
CA ILE A 132 -7.13 -13.45 1.83
C ILE A 132 -5.87 -14.27 2.08
N THR A 133 -5.97 -15.59 1.87
CA THR A 133 -4.87 -16.54 2.13
C THR A 133 -3.64 -16.24 1.27
N SER A 134 -3.84 -15.89 -0.01
CA SER A 134 -2.75 -15.57 -0.92
C SER A 134 -2.03 -14.24 -0.63
N LEU A 135 -2.65 -13.33 0.14
CA LEU A 135 -2.12 -11.99 0.42
C LEU A 135 -1.52 -11.81 1.82
N ILE A 136 -1.83 -12.67 2.79
CA ILE A 136 -1.40 -12.50 4.20
C ILE A 136 0.13 -12.47 4.37
N GLY A 137 0.89 -13.17 3.52
CA GLY A 137 2.36 -13.13 3.55
C GLY A 137 2.96 -11.99 2.72
N VAL A 138 2.39 -11.72 1.54
CA VAL A 138 2.98 -10.77 0.60
C VAL A 138 2.64 -9.33 0.98
N VAL A 139 1.38 -9.03 1.28
CA VAL A 139 0.90 -7.63 1.40
C VAL A 139 1.38 -6.92 2.66
N PRO A 140 1.43 -7.54 3.84
CA PRO A 140 2.05 -6.91 4.99
C PRO A 140 3.53 -7.32 5.12
N VAL A 141 3.87 -8.61 5.02
CA VAL A 141 5.11 -9.18 5.61
C VAL A 141 6.32 -9.18 4.67
N GLU A 142 6.12 -9.56 3.42
CA GLU A 142 7.21 -9.93 2.51
C GLU A 142 7.32 -9.03 1.28
N GLY A 143 8.49 -9.09 0.64
CA GLY A 143 8.75 -8.41 -0.63
C GLY A 143 8.94 -6.90 -0.53
N SER A 144 9.15 -6.31 -1.70
CA SER A 144 9.21 -4.88 -1.95
C SER A 144 7.80 -4.29 -2.05
N ARG A 145 7.71 -2.96 -1.95
CA ARG A 145 6.45 -2.23 -2.20
C ARG A 145 5.85 -2.54 -3.59
N GLY A 146 6.69 -2.76 -4.59
CA GLY A 146 6.24 -3.11 -5.95
C GLY A 146 5.59 -4.50 -6.00
N GLU A 147 6.20 -5.49 -5.34
CA GLU A 147 5.65 -6.85 -5.26
C GLU A 147 4.32 -6.88 -4.50
N ARG A 148 4.21 -6.09 -3.42
CA ARG A 148 2.94 -5.89 -2.71
C ARG A 148 1.83 -5.33 -3.59
N ILE A 149 2.14 -4.26 -4.32
CA ILE A 149 1.19 -3.65 -5.26
C ILE A 149 0.79 -4.66 -6.33
N ALA A 150 1.74 -5.42 -6.89
CA ALA A 150 1.46 -6.43 -7.90
C ALA A 150 0.50 -7.53 -7.39
N ALA A 151 0.70 -7.99 -6.15
CA ALA A 151 -0.17 -8.97 -5.50
C ALA A 151 -1.60 -8.41 -5.28
N ILE A 152 -1.70 -7.18 -4.80
CA ILE A 152 -2.99 -6.48 -4.64
C ILE A 152 -3.71 -6.36 -5.99
N GLN A 153 -3.00 -5.95 -7.04
CA GLN A 153 -3.58 -5.85 -8.39
C GLN A 153 -4.04 -7.21 -8.92
N GLN A 154 -3.30 -8.30 -8.64
CA GLN A 154 -3.70 -9.64 -9.07
C GLN A 154 -5.04 -10.05 -8.46
N VAL A 155 -5.21 -9.82 -7.16
CA VAL A 155 -6.48 -10.12 -6.48
C VAL A 155 -7.60 -9.21 -6.95
N GLY A 156 -7.34 -7.92 -7.14
CA GLY A 156 -8.31 -6.98 -7.72
C GLY A 156 -8.79 -7.41 -9.11
N ARG A 157 -7.85 -7.82 -10.00
CA ARG A 157 -8.17 -8.37 -11.32
C ARG A 157 -9.04 -9.62 -11.24
N ALA A 158 -8.70 -10.56 -10.35
CA ALA A 158 -9.46 -11.79 -10.16
C ALA A 158 -10.91 -11.53 -9.73
N ARG A 159 -11.19 -10.39 -9.09
CA ARG A 159 -12.53 -9.97 -8.64
C ARG A 159 -13.23 -8.98 -9.58
N GLY A 160 -12.60 -8.63 -10.70
CA GLY A 160 -13.11 -7.60 -11.60
C GLY A 160 -13.29 -6.25 -10.90
N ALA A 161 -12.39 -5.93 -9.98
CA ALA A 161 -12.35 -4.64 -9.30
C ALA A 161 -11.41 -3.68 -10.04
N GLU A 162 -11.73 -2.40 -9.96
CA GLU A 162 -10.94 -1.31 -10.56
C GLU A 162 -9.94 -0.73 -9.58
N ALA A 163 -10.26 -0.83 -8.29
CA ALA A 163 -9.37 -0.49 -7.20
C ALA A 163 -9.53 -1.47 -6.03
N VAL A 164 -8.50 -1.58 -5.21
CA VAL A 164 -8.49 -2.41 -3.99
C VAL A 164 -8.21 -1.53 -2.79
N PHE A 165 -9.10 -1.59 -1.81
CA PHE A 165 -8.97 -0.92 -0.53
C PHE A 165 -8.25 -1.82 0.47
N CYS A 166 -7.17 -1.33 1.05
CA CYS A 166 -6.34 -2.03 2.04
C CYS A 166 -6.30 -1.20 3.32
N ALA A 167 -6.55 -1.84 4.47
CA ALA A 167 -6.50 -1.21 5.78
C ALA A 167 -5.51 -1.94 6.70
N TYR A 168 -4.67 -1.17 7.40
CA TYR A 168 -3.69 -1.68 8.35
C TYR A 168 -3.96 -1.09 9.73
N VAL A 169 -4.01 -1.95 10.75
CA VAL A 169 -4.23 -1.58 12.15
C VAL A 169 -2.94 -1.77 12.92
N TYR A 170 -2.36 -0.66 13.40
CA TYR A 170 -1.12 -0.65 14.18
C TYR A 170 -1.37 -0.58 15.67
N ALA A 171 -2.46 0.04 16.10
CA ALA A 171 -2.91 0.05 17.49
C ALA A 171 -4.42 0.25 17.54
N PHE A 172 -5.09 -0.48 18.40
CA PHE A 172 -6.53 -0.31 18.64
C PHE A 172 -6.83 -0.82 20.05
N ARG A 173 -6.66 0.04 21.04
CA ARG A 173 -6.90 -0.32 22.43
C ARG A 173 -7.80 0.69 23.10
N GLU A 174 -8.69 0.15 23.93
CA GLU A 174 -9.48 0.94 24.85
C GLU A 174 -8.62 1.49 25.97
N ARG A 175 -9.15 2.52 26.62
CA ARG A 175 -8.58 3.02 27.86
C ARG A 175 -8.74 1.97 28.95
N VAL A 176 -7.69 1.76 29.73
CA VAL A 176 -7.74 1.00 30.99
C VAL A 176 -7.57 1.97 32.14
N GLY A 177 -8.45 1.90 33.15
CA GLY A 177 -8.41 2.72 34.35
C GLY A 177 -9.79 3.27 34.79
N THR A 178 -9.85 4.01 35.88
CA THR A 178 -11.07 4.62 36.43
C THR A 178 -11.40 5.97 35.79
N ALA A 179 -12.56 6.56 36.06
CA ALA A 179 -12.90 7.90 35.54
C ALA A 179 -11.87 8.99 35.90
N TYR A 180 -11.13 8.80 37.01
CA TYR A 180 -10.16 9.75 37.56
C TYR A 180 -8.69 9.32 37.43
N GLY A 181 -8.41 8.08 37.04
CA GLY A 181 -7.06 7.54 36.87
C GLY A 181 -6.94 6.70 35.60
N VAL A 182 -5.85 6.88 34.86
CA VAL A 182 -5.57 6.15 33.61
C VAL A 182 -4.36 5.26 33.83
N ASP A 183 -4.55 3.95 33.66
CA ASP A 183 -3.46 2.96 33.66
C ASP A 183 -2.89 2.79 32.24
N ALA A 184 -3.76 2.84 31.22
CA ALA A 184 -3.36 2.88 29.83
C ALA A 184 -4.31 3.77 29.00
N PRO A 185 -3.80 4.72 28.20
CA PRO A 185 -4.63 5.58 27.35
C PRO A 185 -5.24 4.80 26.19
N ALA A 186 -6.45 5.17 25.78
CA ALA A 186 -7.04 4.69 24.52
C ALA A 186 -6.16 5.15 23.35
N MET A 187 -5.94 4.27 22.38
CA MET A 187 -5.12 4.57 21.21
C MET A 187 -5.68 3.87 19.98
N VAL A 188 -5.79 4.63 18.89
CA VAL A 188 -6.12 4.11 17.57
C VAL A 188 -5.04 4.60 16.60
N SER A 189 -4.41 3.67 15.90
CA SER A 189 -3.47 3.94 14.82
C SER A 189 -3.80 3.04 13.65
N ILE A 190 -4.28 3.65 12.56
CA ILE A 190 -4.75 2.97 11.35
C ILE A 190 -4.22 3.67 10.11
N GLU A 191 -4.09 2.91 9.03
CA GLU A 191 -3.73 3.40 7.71
C GLU A 191 -4.65 2.78 6.66
N LEU A 192 -5.15 3.62 5.75
CA LEU A 192 -6.06 3.26 4.68
C LEU A 192 -5.41 3.60 3.34
N ASN A 193 -5.46 2.66 2.40
CA ASN A 193 -4.89 2.81 1.06
C ASN A 193 -5.88 2.31 0.02
N LEU A 194 -5.96 3.01 -1.11
CA LEU A 194 -6.70 2.58 -2.30
C LEU A 194 -5.73 2.44 -3.46
N VAL A 195 -5.58 1.22 -3.97
CA VAL A 195 -4.66 0.89 -5.05
C VAL A 195 -5.44 0.70 -6.34
N SER A 196 -5.06 1.39 -7.42
CA SER A 196 -5.60 1.15 -8.76
C SER A 196 -5.17 -0.22 -9.25
N VAL A 197 -6.14 -1.02 -9.71
CA VAL A 197 -5.86 -2.36 -10.27
C VAL A 197 -5.18 -2.25 -11.62
N ALA A 198 -5.51 -1.24 -12.42
CA ALA A 198 -4.94 -1.02 -13.74
C ALA A 198 -3.47 -0.58 -13.66
N SER A 199 -3.20 0.51 -12.93
CA SER A 199 -1.89 1.17 -12.92
C SER A 199 -1.00 0.79 -11.73
N GLY A 200 -1.56 0.22 -10.66
CA GLY A 200 -0.85 0.00 -9.40
C GLY A 200 -0.63 1.28 -8.59
N ALA A 201 -1.13 2.43 -9.05
CA ALA A 201 -1.00 3.69 -8.36
C ALA A 201 -1.81 3.71 -7.05
N LEU A 202 -1.26 4.36 -6.01
CA LEU A 202 -2.04 4.74 -4.83
C LEU A 202 -2.95 5.91 -5.20
N LEU A 203 -4.23 5.62 -5.36
CA LEU A 203 -5.27 6.61 -5.66
C LEU A 203 -5.63 7.41 -4.41
N TYR A 204 -5.59 6.76 -3.26
CA TYR A 204 -5.87 7.35 -1.96
C TYR A 204 -4.93 6.73 -0.93
N GLN A 205 -4.42 7.58 -0.03
CA GLN A 205 -3.56 7.17 1.07
C GLN A 205 -3.82 8.10 2.25
N HIS A 206 -4.33 7.55 3.34
CA HIS A 206 -4.57 8.32 4.53
C HIS A 206 -4.29 7.50 5.79
N SER A 207 -4.02 8.18 6.89
CA SER A 207 -3.59 7.55 8.12
C SER A 207 -4.08 8.36 9.29
N PHE A 208 -4.55 7.69 10.33
CA PHE A 208 -5.00 8.30 11.55
C PHE A 208 -4.23 7.70 12.71
N THR A 209 -3.73 8.55 13.61
CA THR A 209 -3.10 8.09 14.85
C THR A 209 -3.44 9.08 15.95
N GLU A 210 -4.18 8.60 16.95
CA GLU A 210 -4.54 9.39 18.12
C GLU A 210 -4.36 8.53 19.37
N THR A 211 -3.77 9.11 20.40
CA THR A 211 -3.70 8.56 21.75
C THR A 211 -4.42 9.55 22.67
N GLN A 212 -5.49 9.10 23.32
CA GLN A 212 -6.20 9.93 24.29
C GLN A 212 -5.36 10.07 25.56
N LYS A 213 -4.88 11.28 25.84
CA LYS A 213 -4.18 11.55 27.11
C LYS A 213 -5.13 11.46 28.30
N ALA A 214 -4.56 11.17 29.45
CA ALA A 214 -5.28 11.12 30.71
C ALA A 214 -5.70 12.53 31.19
N LEU A 215 -6.82 12.64 31.92
CA LEU A 215 -7.33 13.94 32.39
C LEU A 215 -6.34 14.67 33.31
N ASN A 216 -5.58 13.93 34.11
CA ASN A 216 -4.56 14.46 35.01
C ASN A 216 -3.34 15.01 34.25
N GLU A 217 -3.05 14.47 33.07
CA GLU A 217 -2.01 14.98 32.17
C GLU A 217 -2.50 16.16 31.31
N ASP A 218 -3.82 16.33 31.16
CA ASP A 218 -4.44 17.29 30.24
C ASP A 218 -5.63 18.04 30.89
N VAL A 219 -5.43 18.56 32.11
CA VAL A 219 -6.43 19.32 32.89
C VAL A 219 -7.00 20.51 32.10
N LEU A 220 -6.23 21.04 31.14
CA LEU A 220 -6.65 22.11 30.24
C LEU A 220 -7.71 21.71 29.20
N ARG A 221 -7.96 20.41 28.99
CA ARG A 221 -8.97 19.87 28.05
C ARG A 221 -10.22 19.34 28.74
N ILE A 222 -10.41 19.71 30.01
CA ILE A 222 -11.61 19.36 30.78
C ILE A 222 -12.88 19.87 30.11
N ASP A 223 -12.81 20.94 29.31
CA ASP A 223 -13.92 21.47 28.54
C ASP A 223 -14.48 20.44 27.54
N GLN A 224 -13.62 19.65 26.89
CA GLN A 224 -14.03 18.61 25.93
C GLN A 224 -14.69 17.43 26.65
N PHE A 225 -14.18 17.08 27.83
CA PHE A 225 -14.76 16.06 28.70
C PHE A 225 -16.14 16.49 29.21
N LEU A 226 -16.28 17.75 29.65
CA LEU A 226 -17.55 18.33 30.08
C LEU A 226 -18.56 18.43 28.93
N LYS A 227 -18.14 18.84 27.72
CA LYS A 227 -18.98 18.83 26.51
C LYS A 227 -19.53 17.44 26.19
N ARG A 228 -18.78 16.38 26.53
CA ARG A 228 -19.19 14.98 26.41
C ARG A 228 -19.94 14.44 27.64
N LYS A 229 -20.41 15.32 28.53
CA LYS A 229 -21.13 14.96 29.77
C LYS A 229 -20.32 14.06 30.71
N GLY A 230 -19.00 14.23 30.73
CA GLY A 230 -18.12 13.47 31.61
C GLY A 230 -17.84 12.04 31.16
N ARG A 231 -17.95 11.74 29.86
CA ARG A 231 -17.58 10.44 29.29
C ARG A 231 -16.34 10.55 28.42
N TRP A 232 -15.46 9.56 28.56
CA TRP A 232 -14.39 9.31 27.59
C TRP A 232 -14.97 8.73 26.31
N ILE A 233 -14.30 8.97 25.19
CA ILE A 233 -14.68 8.32 23.93
C ILE A 233 -13.98 6.96 23.84
N THR A 234 -14.65 5.95 23.30
CA THR A 234 -14.07 4.63 23.08
C THR A 234 -13.09 4.65 21.89
N ALA A 235 -12.24 3.64 21.77
CA ALA A 235 -11.40 3.45 20.58
C ALA A 235 -12.26 3.25 19.32
N GLU A 236 -13.41 2.58 19.46
CA GLU A 236 -14.42 2.46 18.41
C GLU A 236 -14.95 3.83 17.97
N GLU A 237 -15.36 4.71 18.90
CA GLU A 237 -15.81 6.07 18.59
C GLU A 237 -14.69 6.93 17.96
N MET A 238 -13.44 6.76 18.40
CA MET A 238 -12.29 7.41 17.77
C MET A 238 -12.12 6.96 16.32
N ALA A 239 -12.22 5.65 16.07
CA ALA A 239 -12.06 5.08 14.74
C ALA A 239 -13.21 5.49 13.82
N GLU A 240 -14.46 5.51 14.27
CA GLU A 240 -15.60 5.98 13.48
C GLU A 240 -15.44 7.45 13.07
N ARG A 241 -15.06 8.31 14.03
CA ARG A 241 -14.78 9.72 13.75
C ARG A 241 -13.65 9.87 12.75
N ALA A 242 -12.58 9.10 12.93
CA ALA A 242 -11.47 9.08 11.98
C ALA A 242 -11.98 8.70 10.60
N LEU A 243 -12.64 7.55 10.42
CA LEU A 243 -13.17 7.11 9.14
C LEU A 243 -14.05 8.17 8.46
N GLU A 244 -14.91 8.83 9.22
CA GLU A 244 -15.75 9.90 8.70
C GLU A 244 -14.95 11.10 8.20
N GLU A 245 -13.97 11.57 8.98
CA GLU A 245 -13.08 12.68 8.58
C GLU A 245 -12.22 12.29 7.36
N LEU A 246 -11.62 11.10 7.40
CA LEU A 246 -10.71 10.59 6.37
C LEU A 246 -11.42 10.44 5.01
N LEU A 247 -12.68 9.99 5.01
CA LEU A 247 -13.44 9.72 3.80
C LEU A 247 -14.16 10.98 3.25
N LYS A 248 -14.60 11.91 4.11
CA LYS A 248 -15.20 13.18 3.68
C LYS A 248 -14.19 14.15 3.06
N GLN A 249 -12.92 14.08 3.46
CA GLN A 249 -11.88 14.95 2.91
C GLN A 249 -11.63 14.76 1.40
N GLN A 250 -12.27 13.77 0.78
CA GLN A 250 -12.21 13.51 -0.65
C GLN A 250 -13.22 14.32 -1.48
N ASP A 251 -14.28 14.86 -0.88
CA ASP A 251 -15.30 15.66 -1.59
C ASP A 251 -14.87 17.14 -1.78
N GLY A 252 -13.73 17.53 -1.21
CA GLY A 252 -13.27 18.92 -1.12
C GLY A 252 -12.20 19.34 -2.13
N LYS A 253 -12.22 18.84 -3.36
CA LYS A 253 -11.35 19.33 -4.45
C LYS A 253 -12.09 19.60 -5.74
#